data_AF-A0A0W0XJ60-F1
#
_entry.id   AF-A0A0W0XJ60-F1
#
_cell.length_a   1.000
_cell.length_b   1.000
_cell.length_c   1.000
_cell.angle_alpha   90.00
_cell.angle_beta   90.00
_cell.angle_gamma   90.00
#
_symmetry.space_group_name_H-M   'P 1'
#
loop_
_entity.id
_entity.type
_entity.pdbx_description
1 polymer ?
#
loop_
_entity_poly.entity_id
_entity_poly.type
_entity_poly.pdbx_seq_one_letter_code
_entity_poly.pdbx_strand_id
1 'polypeptide(L)'
;MPLPKESYFVGNSASKKIISFVVLIAGIVGALIVLFGFTQTTPQIYYASGACLLLLTAIYYKLTYFIALELILLAEHGADLLGIGPILQVVLPILLSLQMLVYYLLSGQLNNIFRLIGVVGIALLSIGFSFQNNWIFLFGSLAVGIYALDNVYRGKYIALLWAILNLFFVFAMALVIIF
;
A
#
# COMPACT_ATOMS: atom_id res chain seq x y z
N MET A 1 -50.09 -24.86 -0.16
CA MET A 1 -49.90 -23.53 -0.79
C MET A 1 -48.43 -23.40 -1.18
N PRO A 2 -48.07 -23.30 -2.47
CA PRO A 2 -46.68 -23.05 -2.83
C PRO A 2 -46.37 -21.56 -2.60
N LEU A 3 -45.28 -21.31 -1.86
CA LEU A 3 -44.71 -19.99 -1.59
C LEU A 3 -44.35 -19.28 -2.91
N PRO A 4 -44.46 -17.94 -2.98
CA PRO A 4 -44.12 -17.19 -4.19
C PRO A 4 -42.63 -17.36 -4.48
N LYS A 5 -42.30 -17.71 -5.73
CA LYS A 5 -40.92 -17.77 -6.22
C LYS A 5 -40.29 -16.40 -6.02
N GLU A 6 -39.29 -16.33 -5.13
CA GLU A 6 -38.37 -15.20 -5.09
C GLU A 6 -37.78 -15.04 -6.49
N SER A 7 -38.17 -13.96 -7.16
CA SER A 7 -37.51 -13.49 -8.36
C SER A 7 -36.10 -13.09 -7.96
N TYR A 8 -35.15 -14.00 -8.20
CA TYR A 8 -33.72 -13.70 -8.16
C TYR A 8 -33.48 -12.49 -9.06
N PHE A 9 -33.21 -11.34 -8.44
CA PHE A 9 -32.65 -10.19 -9.14
C PHE A 9 -31.30 -10.66 -9.73
N VAL A 10 -31.31 -11.02 -11.01
CA VAL A 10 -30.11 -11.18 -11.85
C VAL A 10 -29.59 -9.77 -12.17
N GLY A 11 -29.32 -9.02 -11.10
CA GLY A 11 -28.79 -7.68 -11.11
C GLY A 11 -27.27 -7.73 -11.11
N ASN A 12 -26.70 -7.72 -12.32
CA ASN A 12 -25.48 -6.99 -12.62
C ASN A 12 -24.11 -7.59 -12.23
N SER A 13 -23.93 -8.89 -12.45
CA SER A 13 -22.59 -9.53 -12.42
C SER A 13 -21.60 -8.87 -13.40
N ALA A 14 -22.09 -8.46 -14.58
CA ALA A 14 -21.29 -7.79 -15.61
C ALA A 14 -20.76 -6.42 -15.16
N SER A 15 -21.59 -5.54 -14.59
CA SER A 15 -21.10 -4.23 -14.08
C SER A 15 -20.16 -4.40 -12.91
N LYS A 16 -20.39 -5.33 -11.98
CA LYS A 16 -19.42 -5.62 -10.91
C LYS A 16 -18.05 -6.00 -11.48
N LYS A 17 -18.03 -6.82 -12.54
CA LYS A 17 -16.80 -7.23 -13.23
C LYS A 17 -16.12 -6.05 -13.94
N ILE A 18 -16.90 -5.18 -14.60
CA ILE A 18 -16.38 -3.96 -15.24
C ILE A 18 -15.78 -3.01 -14.21
N ILE A 19 -16.48 -2.76 -13.10
CA ILE A 19 -15.98 -1.89 -12.02
C ILE A 19 -14.70 -2.46 -11.43
N SER A 20 -14.66 -3.76 -11.15
CA SER A 20 -13.45 -4.44 -10.66
C SER A 20 -12.27 -4.27 -11.62
N PHE A 21 -12.52 -4.36 -12.92
CA PHE A 21 -11.51 -4.19 -13.96
C PHE A 21 -11.01 -2.74 -14.05
N VAL A 22 -11.91 -1.76 -14.01
CA VAL A 22 -11.56 -0.33 -13.99
C VAL A 22 -10.72 0.00 -12.76
N VAL A 23 -11.11 -0.52 -11.58
CA VAL A 23 -10.37 -0.31 -10.33
C VAL A 23 -9.00 -0.99 -10.36
N LEU A 24 -8.88 -2.14 -11.03
CA LEU A 24 -7.59 -2.80 -11.23
C LEU A 24 -6.68 -1.97 -12.14
N ILE A 25 -7.20 -1.46 -13.26
CA ILE A 25 -6.46 -0.56 -14.16
C ILE A 25 -6.01 0.69 -13.41
N ALA A 26 -6.89 1.29 -12.61
CA ALA A 26 -6.55 2.44 -11.77
C ALA A 26 -5.36 2.11 -10.84
N GLY A 27 -5.34 0.92 -10.22
CA GLY A 27 -4.23 0.47 -9.39
C GLY A 27 -2.93 0.26 -10.17
N ILE A 28 -3.00 -0.29 -11.39
CA ILE A 28 -1.83 -0.44 -12.28
C ILE A 28 -1.28 0.95 -12.66
N VAL A 29 -2.15 1.87 -13.06
CA VAL A 29 -1.76 3.25 -13.38
C VAL A 29 -1.17 3.94 -12.16
N GLY A 30 -1.76 3.75 -10.97
CA GLY A 30 -1.21 4.26 -9.72
C GLY A 30 0.20 3.75 -9.44
N ALA A 31 0.43 2.44 -9.57
CA ALA A 31 1.76 1.86 -9.43
C ALA A 31 2.77 2.43 -10.46
N LEU A 32 2.36 2.61 -11.72
CA LEU A 32 3.22 3.21 -12.75
C LEU A 32 3.55 4.68 -12.45
N ILE A 33 2.60 5.46 -11.92
CA ILE A 33 2.85 6.84 -11.50
C ILE A 33 3.85 6.89 -10.35
N VAL A 34 3.71 6.00 -9.36
CA VAL A 34 4.67 5.87 -8.26
C VAL A 34 6.07 5.53 -8.78
N LEU A 35 6.17 4.55 -9.69
CA LEU A 35 7.45 4.18 -10.32
C LEU A 35 8.06 5.32 -11.13
N PHE A 36 7.24 6.10 -11.84
CA PHE A 36 7.70 7.27 -12.56
C PHE A 36 8.16 8.37 -11.60
N GLY A 37 7.49 8.56 -10.47
CA GLY A 37 7.89 9.48 -9.41
C GLY A 37 9.28 9.19 -8.87
N PHE A 38 9.66 7.92 -8.77
CA PHE A 38 10.99 7.50 -8.32
C PHE A 38 12.15 8.07 -9.16
N THR A 39 11.92 8.41 -10.42
CA THR A 39 12.97 8.97 -11.30
C THR A 39 13.00 10.50 -11.33
N GLN A 40 12.06 11.17 -10.65
CA GLN A 40 11.92 12.63 -10.67
C GLN A 40 12.63 13.29 -9.50
N THR A 41 13.14 14.51 -9.70
CA THR A 41 13.81 15.31 -8.66
C THR A 41 12.84 15.81 -7.59
N THR A 42 11.58 16.06 -7.96
CA THR A 42 10.49 16.45 -7.03
C THR A 42 9.40 15.39 -7.10
N PRO A 43 9.53 14.30 -6.33
CA PRO A 43 8.72 13.11 -6.55
C PRO A 43 7.37 13.14 -5.81
N GLN A 44 7.15 14.12 -4.92
CA GLN A 44 6.05 14.12 -3.95
C GLN A 44 4.66 14.05 -4.62
N ILE A 45 4.44 14.82 -5.70
CA ILE A 45 3.16 14.83 -6.43
C ILE A 45 2.86 13.45 -7.04
N TYR A 46 3.88 12.78 -7.57
CA TYR A 46 3.75 11.47 -8.18
C TYR A 46 3.44 10.40 -7.13
N TYR A 47 4.16 10.42 -6.01
CA TYR A 47 3.86 9.51 -4.91
C TYR A 47 2.46 9.73 -4.34
N ALA A 48 2.05 10.98 -4.11
CA ALA A 48 0.72 11.29 -3.59
C ALA A 48 -0.42 10.89 -4.56
N SER A 49 -0.29 11.25 -5.84
CA SER A 49 -1.31 10.91 -6.84
C SER A 49 -1.39 9.40 -7.12
N GLY A 50 -0.24 8.72 -7.21
CA GLY A 50 -0.18 7.27 -7.37
C GLY A 50 -0.74 6.52 -6.16
N ALA A 51 -0.43 6.97 -4.95
CA ALA A 51 -0.96 6.42 -3.70
C ALA A 51 -2.49 6.59 -3.59
N CYS A 52 -3.04 7.71 -4.05
CA CYS A 52 -4.49 7.91 -4.08
C CYS A 52 -5.19 6.86 -4.97
N LEU A 53 -4.63 6.55 -6.13
CA LEU A 53 -5.16 5.51 -7.02
C LEU A 53 -5.02 4.10 -6.41
N LEU A 54 -3.86 3.79 -5.84
CA LEU A 54 -3.63 2.52 -5.14
C LEU A 54 -4.53 2.36 -3.90
N LEU A 55 -4.79 3.46 -3.18
CA LEU A 55 -5.69 3.49 -2.04
C LEU A 55 -7.12 3.15 -2.47
N LEU A 56 -7.61 3.73 -3.57
CA LEU A 56 -8.92 3.38 -4.12
C LEU A 56 -9.01 1.87 -4.45
N THR A 57 -7.95 1.31 -5.04
CA THR A 57 -7.85 -0.14 -5.30
C THR A 57 -7.86 -0.94 -3.99
N ALA A 58 -7.09 -0.52 -2.99
CA ALA A 58 -7.03 -1.19 -1.69
C ALA A 58 -8.38 -1.16 -0.95
N ILE A 59 -9.08 -0.03 -0.99
CA ILE A 59 -10.42 0.15 -0.38
C ILE A 59 -11.43 -0.76 -1.08
N TYR A 60 -11.48 -0.74 -2.41
CA TYR A 60 -12.43 -1.54 -3.18
C TYR A 60 -12.31 -3.03 -2.88
N TYR A 61 -11.07 -3.53 -2.78
CA TYR A 61 -10.77 -4.93 -2.48
C TYR A 61 -10.63 -5.23 -0.98
N LYS A 62 -10.92 -4.25 -0.11
CA LYS A 62 -10.93 -4.37 1.36
C LYS A 62 -9.61 -4.88 1.95
N LEU A 63 -8.50 -4.43 1.37
CA LEU A 63 -7.15 -4.81 1.80
C LEU A 63 -6.64 -3.86 2.90
N THR A 64 -7.06 -4.09 4.14
CA THR A 64 -6.78 -3.19 5.30
C THR A 64 -5.32 -2.82 5.49
N TYR A 65 -4.41 -3.77 5.29
CA TYR A 65 -2.97 -3.51 5.36
C TYR A 65 -2.51 -2.50 4.31
N PHE A 66 -2.92 -2.68 3.04
CA PHE A 66 -2.51 -1.79 1.96
C PHE A 66 -3.21 -0.43 2.04
N ILE A 67 -4.46 -0.38 2.53
CA ILE A 67 -5.13 0.89 2.84
C ILE A 67 -4.25 1.72 3.78
N ALA A 68 -3.73 1.12 4.83
CA ALA A 68 -2.89 1.82 5.78
C ALA A 68 -1.52 2.23 5.21
N LEU A 69 -0.89 1.36 4.43
CA LEU A 69 0.34 1.67 3.71
C LEU A 69 0.15 2.95 2.85
N GLU A 70 -0.92 3.01 2.05
CA GLU A 70 -1.17 4.15 1.18
C GLU A 70 -1.55 5.41 1.96
N LEU A 71 -2.28 5.30 3.08
CA LEU A 71 -2.56 6.44 3.95
C LEU A 71 -1.31 7.02 4.59
N ILE A 72 -0.36 6.17 5.01
CA ILE A 72 0.93 6.61 5.54
C ILE A 72 1.72 7.34 4.46
N LEU A 73 1.78 6.78 3.26
CA LEU A 73 2.50 7.36 2.13
C LEU A 73 1.88 8.70 1.69
N LEU A 74 0.56 8.80 1.69
CA LEU A 74 -0.17 10.06 1.48
C LEU A 74 0.08 11.08 2.58
N ALA A 75 0.15 10.67 3.84
CA ALA A 75 0.42 11.58 4.95
C ALA A 75 1.84 12.14 4.86
N GLU A 76 2.82 11.32 4.50
CA GLU A 76 4.21 11.72 4.32
C GLU A 76 4.38 12.72 3.18
N HIS A 77 4.03 12.33 1.95
CA HIS A 77 4.20 13.20 0.78
C HIS A 77 3.17 14.32 0.72
N GLY A 78 2.01 14.15 1.33
CA GLY A 78 0.98 15.20 1.45
C GLY A 78 1.38 16.29 2.43
N ALA A 79 2.02 15.96 3.55
CA ALA A 79 2.57 16.96 4.47
C ALA A 79 3.65 17.81 3.78
N ASP A 80 4.49 17.18 2.95
CA ASP A 80 5.50 17.86 2.16
C ASP A 80 4.88 18.78 1.09
N LEU A 81 3.88 18.29 0.35
CA LEU A 81 3.14 19.09 -0.64
C LEU A 81 2.45 20.33 -0.06
N LEU A 82 1.92 20.20 1.16
CA LEU A 82 1.22 21.27 1.85
C LEU A 82 2.17 22.25 2.56
N GLY A 83 3.49 22.02 2.48
CA GLY A 83 4.48 22.84 3.18
C GLY A 83 4.34 22.77 4.70
N ILE A 84 3.77 21.66 5.22
CA ILE A 84 3.65 21.44 6.66
C ILE A 84 5.05 21.10 7.16
N GLY A 85 5.51 21.85 8.18
CA GLY A 85 6.91 21.87 8.59
C GLY A 85 7.55 20.48 8.82
N PRO A 86 8.88 20.40 8.76
CA PRO A 86 9.64 19.14 8.64
C PRO A 86 9.38 18.16 9.80
N ILE A 87 9.03 18.66 10.98
CA ILE A 87 8.70 17.83 12.13
C ILE A 87 7.45 16.99 11.86
N LEU A 88 6.40 17.57 11.29
CA LEU A 88 5.15 16.85 11.02
C LEU A 88 5.30 15.83 9.89
N GLN A 89 6.19 16.08 8.92
CA GLN A 89 6.48 15.14 7.84
C GLN A 89 7.03 13.80 8.37
N VAL A 90 7.78 13.84 9.48
CA VAL A 90 8.32 12.64 10.14
C VAL A 90 7.35 12.08 11.18
N VAL A 91 6.71 12.94 11.97
CA VAL A 91 5.85 12.50 13.08
C VAL A 91 4.56 11.84 12.59
N LEU A 92 3.96 12.32 11.50
CA LEU A 92 2.70 11.77 10.97
C LEU A 92 2.84 10.30 10.54
N PRO A 93 3.83 9.92 9.69
CA PRO A 93 4.03 8.54 9.30
C PRO A 93 4.35 7.61 10.48
N ILE A 94 5.14 8.08 11.45
CA ILE A 94 5.46 7.32 12.67
C ILE A 94 4.19 7.07 13.49
N LEU A 95 3.37 8.09 13.73
CA LEU A 95 2.12 7.93 14.50
C LEU A 95 1.14 6.99 13.81
N LEU A 96 1.00 7.09 12.48
CA LEU A 96 0.11 6.21 11.71
C LEU A 96 0.62 4.76 11.69
N SER A 97 1.93 4.54 11.58
CA SER A 97 2.52 3.19 11.68
C SER A 97 2.34 2.60 13.09
N LEU A 98 2.46 3.40 14.14
CA LEU A 98 2.18 3.00 15.52
C LEU A 98 0.69 2.66 15.71
N GLN A 99 -0.21 3.48 15.17
CA GLN A 99 -1.66 3.21 15.22
C GLN A 99 -2.00 1.88 14.55
N MET A 100 -1.34 1.55 13.44
CA MET A 100 -1.48 0.27 12.76
C MET A 100 -0.95 -0.91 13.59
N LEU A 101 0.18 -0.74 14.27
CA LEU A 101 0.70 -1.75 15.19
C LEU A 101 -0.31 -2.03 16.32
N VAL A 102 -0.83 -0.97 16.95
CA VAL A 102 -1.83 -1.07 18.02
C VAL A 102 -3.11 -1.74 17.50
N TYR A 103 -3.58 -1.38 16.31
CA TYR A 103 -4.74 -2.01 15.68
C TYR A 103 -4.55 -3.53 15.51
N TYR A 104 -3.40 -3.96 15.00
CA TYR A 104 -3.15 -5.39 14.81
C TYR A 104 -2.91 -6.15 16.12
N LEU A 105 -2.40 -5.47 17.14
CA LEU A 105 -2.20 -6.03 18.48
C LEU A 105 -3.56 -6.25 19.17
N LEU A 106 -4.43 -5.24 19.16
CA LEU A 106 -5.77 -5.32 19.76
C LEU A 106 -6.71 -6.28 19.01
N SER A 107 -6.53 -6.45 17.70
CA SER A 107 -7.31 -7.43 16.93
C SER A 107 -6.84 -8.89 17.12
N GLY A 108 -5.81 -9.15 17.94
CA GLY A 108 -5.26 -10.50 18.16
C GLY A 108 -4.60 -11.11 16.92
N GLN A 109 -4.35 -10.29 15.92
CA GLN A 109 -3.94 -10.71 14.59
C GLN A 109 -2.43 -10.79 14.41
N LEU A 110 -1.65 -10.39 15.43
CA LEU A 110 -0.18 -10.42 15.44
C LEU A 110 0.43 -11.83 15.52
N ASN A 111 -0.34 -12.85 15.90
CA ASN A 111 0.17 -14.23 15.95
C ASN A 111 0.66 -14.75 14.59
N ASN A 112 0.25 -14.12 13.49
CA ASN A 112 0.77 -14.42 12.17
C ASN A 112 2.09 -13.66 11.92
N ILE A 113 3.21 -14.39 11.88
CA ILE A 113 4.55 -13.83 11.70
C ILE A 113 4.67 -13.00 10.42
N PHE A 114 3.98 -13.36 9.34
CA PHE A 114 3.98 -12.59 8.09
C PHE A 114 3.34 -11.22 8.27
N ARG A 115 2.27 -11.14 9.07
CA ARG A 115 1.63 -9.85 9.36
C ARG A 115 2.51 -8.97 10.23
N LEU A 116 3.24 -9.55 11.18
CA LEU A 116 4.22 -8.82 11.97
C LEU A 116 5.34 -8.27 11.07
N ILE A 117 5.86 -9.09 10.14
CA ILE A 117 6.82 -8.66 9.11
C ILE A 117 6.26 -7.48 8.31
N GLY A 118 5.00 -7.54 7.88
CA GLY A 118 4.36 -6.43 7.18
C GLY A 118 4.31 -5.15 8.01
N VAL A 119 3.87 -5.23 9.27
CA VAL A 119 3.77 -4.05 10.15
C VAL A 119 5.15 -3.41 10.39
N VAL A 120 6.15 -4.23 10.67
CA VAL A 120 7.54 -3.77 10.79
C VAL A 120 8.02 -3.17 9.46
N GLY A 121 7.65 -3.79 8.34
CA GLY A 121 7.97 -3.30 6.99
C GLY A 121 7.42 -1.91 6.72
N ILE A 122 6.16 -1.63 7.07
CA ILE A 122 5.57 -0.30 6.94
C ILE A 122 6.32 0.73 7.81
N ALA A 123 6.61 0.37 9.07
CA ALA A 123 7.34 1.25 9.97
C ALA A 123 8.76 1.56 9.42
N LEU A 124 9.47 0.56 8.94
CA LEU A 124 10.78 0.74 8.30
C LEU A 124 10.67 1.56 7.02
N LEU A 125 9.66 1.32 6.17
CA LEU A 125 9.47 2.07 4.93
C LEU A 125 9.25 3.56 5.23
N SER A 126 8.40 3.87 6.21
CA SER A 126 8.14 5.22 6.69
C SER A 126 9.40 5.89 7.24
N ILE A 127 10.17 5.21 8.09
CA ILE A 127 11.45 5.74 8.59
C ILE A 127 12.45 5.93 7.44
N GLY A 128 12.47 4.99 6.48
CA GLY A 128 13.35 5.03 5.32
C GLY A 128 13.11 6.27 4.45
N PHE A 129 11.85 6.62 4.20
CA PHE A 129 11.49 7.85 3.49
C PHE A 129 11.84 9.11 4.30
N SER A 130 11.44 9.16 5.57
CA SER A 130 11.63 10.33 6.43
C SER A 130 13.11 10.69 6.69
N PHE A 131 13.97 9.68 6.84
CA PHE A 131 15.41 9.87 7.08
C PHE A 131 16.27 9.70 5.82
N GLN A 132 15.66 9.47 4.66
CA GLN A 132 16.36 9.20 3.39
C GLN A 132 17.45 8.13 3.51
N ASN A 133 17.18 7.08 4.31
CA ASN A 133 18.14 6.02 4.56
C ASN A 133 17.85 4.81 3.67
N ASN A 134 18.68 4.64 2.64
CA ASN A 134 18.53 3.60 1.62
C ASN A 134 18.47 2.17 2.19
N TRP A 135 19.25 1.88 3.24
CA TRP A 135 19.24 0.54 3.87
C TRP A 135 17.90 0.27 4.57
N ILE A 136 17.41 1.22 5.35
CA ILE A 136 16.15 1.09 6.08
C ILE A 136 14.99 0.98 5.07
N PHE A 137 15.02 1.81 4.03
CA PHE A 137 14.03 1.77 2.96
C PHE A 137 14.03 0.42 2.23
N LEU A 138 15.20 -0.13 1.90
CA LEU A 138 15.34 -1.45 1.28
C LEU A 138 14.70 -2.55 2.13
N PHE A 139 15.02 -2.60 3.43
CA PHE A 139 14.44 -3.61 4.33
C PHE A 139 12.94 -3.41 4.51
N GLY A 140 12.47 -2.16 4.56
CA GLY A 140 11.05 -1.82 4.59
C GLY A 140 10.31 -2.33 3.35
N SER A 141 10.78 -1.98 2.15
CA SER A 141 10.20 -2.45 0.89
C SER A 141 10.23 -3.97 0.77
N LEU A 142 11.31 -4.63 1.21
CA LEU A 142 11.43 -6.08 1.18
C LEU A 142 10.39 -6.75 2.09
N ALA A 143 10.21 -6.24 3.31
CA ALA A 143 9.22 -6.76 4.25
C ALA A 143 7.78 -6.56 3.74
N VAL A 144 7.46 -5.40 3.17
CA VAL A 144 6.16 -5.15 2.52
C VAL A 144 5.95 -6.08 1.32
N GLY A 145 6.98 -6.30 0.51
CA GLY A 145 6.95 -7.23 -0.63
C GLY A 145 6.69 -8.68 -0.21
N ILE A 146 7.38 -9.16 0.82
CA ILE A 146 7.16 -10.51 1.38
C ILE A 146 5.73 -10.66 1.86
N TYR A 147 5.20 -9.69 2.62
CA TYR A 147 3.83 -9.75 3.10
C TYR A 147 2.81 -9.70 1.95
N ALA A 148 3.09 -8.94 0.89
CA ALA A 148 2.25 -8.90 -0.30
C ALA A 148 2.23 -10.26 -1.02
N LEU A 149 3.38 -10.92 -1.15
CA LEU A 149 3.47 -12.28 -1.71
C LEU A 149 2.74 -13.32 -0.85
N ASP A 150 2.80 -13.25 0.48
CA ASP A 150 2.00 -14.13 1.37
C ASP A 150 0.49 -13.93 1.13
N ASN A 151 0.04 -12.68 0.92
CA ASN A 151 -1.37 -12.44 0.58
C ASN A 151 -1.75 -13.01 -0.79
N VAL A 152 -0.86 -12.94 -1.79
CA VAL A 152 -1.07 -13.59 -3.10
C VAL A 152 -1.16 -15.10 -2.94
N TYR A 153 -0.24 -15.71 -2.16
CA TYR A 153 -0.26 -17.15 -1.87
C TYR A 153 -1.56 -17.58 -1.18
N ARG A 154 -2.14 -16.73 -0.34
CA ARG A 154 -3.46 -16.94 0.30
C ARG A 154 -4.66 -16.64 -0.62
N GLY A 155 -4.44 -16.44 -1.92
CA GLY A 155 -5.48 -16.25 -2.94
C GLY A 155 -5.91 -14.81 -3.19
N LYS A 156 -5.30 -13.81 -2.55
CA LYS A 156 -5.58 -12.39 -2.80
C LYS A 156 -4.66 -11.86 -3.90
N TYR A 157 -4.89 -12.27 -5.14
CA TYR A 157 -4.02 -11.95 -6.27
C TYR A 157 -3.80 -10.46 -6.53
N ILE A 158 -4.73 -9.59 -6.13
CA ILE A 158 -4.59 -8.13 -6.32
C ILE A 158 -3.44 -7.56 -5.48
N ALA A 159 -3.05 -8.25 -4.39
CA ALA A 159 -1.86 -7.92 -3.62
C ALA A 159 -0.57 -7.93 -4.46
N LEU A 160 -0.59 -8.57 -5.64
CA LEU A 160 0.52 -8.63 -6.57
C LEU A 160 0.95 -7.25 -7.10
N LEU A 161 0.04 -6.27 -7.15
CA LEU A 161 0.38 -4.87 -7.46
C LEU A 161 1.45 -4.35 -6.49
N TRP A 162 1.19 -4.47 -5.19
CA TRP A 162 2.14 -4.05 -4.16
C TRP A 162 3.37 -4.94 -4.11
N ALA A 163 3.26 -6.23 -4.39
CA ALA A 163 4.42 -7.12 -4.45
C ALA A 163 5.40 -6.69 -5.55
N ILE A 164 4.92 -6.47 -6.78
CA ILE A 164 5.76 -6.03 -7.90
C ILE A 164 6.37 -4.66 -7.59
N LEU A 165 5.56 -3.71 -7.13
CA LEU A 165 6.01 -2.35 -6.82
C LEU A 165 7.13 -2.36 -5.77
N ASN A 166 6.95 -3.09 -4.68
CA ASN A 166 7.94 -3.15 -3.61
C ASN A 166 9.18 -3.94 -4.00
N LEU A 167 9.06 -5.01 -4.79
CA LEU A 167 10.22 -5.71 -5.34
C LEU A 167 11.05 -4.79 -6.25
N PHE A 168 10.40 -3.98 -7.09
CA PHE A 168 11.11 -2.99 -7.90
C PHE A 168 11.91 -2.02 -7.02
N PHE A 169 11.32 -1.49 -5.95
CA PHE A 169 12.03 -0.62 -5.00
C PHE A 169 13.23 -1.31 -4.34
N VAL A 170 13.08 -2.57 -3.94
CA VAL A 170 14.19 -3.37 -3.39
C VAL A 170 15.34 -3.47 -4.40
N PHE A 171 15.04 -3.82 -5.66
CA PHE A 171 16.08 -3.92 -6.69
C PHE A 171 16.74 -2.57 -6.99
N ALA A 172 15.95 -1.51 -7.14
CA ALA A 172 16.46 -0.17 -7.39
C ALA A 172 17.40 0.29 -6.26
N MET A 173 17.01 0.06 -5.01
CA MET A 173 17.78 0.47 -3.84
C MET A 173 19.00 -0.41 -3.62
N ALA A 174 18.91 -1.71 -3.89
CA ALA A 174 20.07 -2.59 -3.87
C ALA A 174 21.14 -2.13 -4.86
N LEU A 175 20.74 -1.69 -6.06
CA LEU A 175 21.67 -1.13 -7.04
C LEU A 175 22.32 0.17 -6.55
N VAL A 176 21.54 1.09 -5.99
CA VAL A 176 22.05 2.36 -5.41
C VAL A 176 23.00 2.15 -4.24
N ILE A 177 22.86 1.06 -3.49
CA ILE A 177 23.75 0.74 -2.36
C ILE A 177 25.06 0.11 -2.85
N ILE A 178 25.04 -0.64 -3.95
CA ILE A 178 26.19 -1.38 -4.46
C ILE A 178 27.11 -0.51 -5.33
N PHE A 179 26.54 0.41 -6.11
CA PHE A 179 27.25 1.26 -7.08
C PHE A 179 27.26 2.72 -6.63
#